data_AF-H1W3E3-F1
#
_entry.id   AF-H1W3E3-F1
#
_cell.length_a   1.000
_cell.length_b   1.000
_cell.length_c   1.000
_cell.angle_alpha   90.00
_cell.angle_beta   90.00
_cell.angle_gamma   90.00
#
_symmetry.space_group_name_H-M   'P 1'
#
loop_
_entity.id
_entity.type
_entity.pdbx_description
1 polymer ?
#
loop_
_entity_poly.entity_id
_entity_poly.type
_entity_poly.pdbx_seq_one_letter_code
_entity_poly.pdbx_strand_id
1 'polypeptide(L)'
;MSHSASILSKTLQSITVTKIRELEKQRAQYETRKSAVLADADRHLDQGERISCLLGGVRDLYRGGKDNNHNIGVVDNTEMLLAQARYDPSVPAHMLRSCEDLLRSKLDVQSHKLSMAHLYSSLVTEWMNPGEPMEGDGGGGGGGGGSEEQAAEEESSFEVIDRQKERLQSLCDQFEKVVFTPLETDEAEINEYLDSFFDTFEKKKVLETVREHVRKTSEALLQRGRPFNEKTLKQCIKGLLEQDLLSDDKQTMLREFEQNEVVLREIADVLNTRFADLETWDWDAGEEGVPVLPRQQLNGKYRIWMDEDVLQAIFIHYIGIRSCVGLKEALTRVVSGESGPFWRWHAGPSLTEREAQRRAYYLGESITGEPEVARHFTARKITDDESKSRARERGVSLDAPVRTIQAGTIVAHRRDDYIGNFCVAALPSRVDTLNNGLYADEGEQPQDSNDEGGDDDDGYDDRASRWVTGGGNEKPNIKQVLLRTLATEVMVQQALHGQAAVVQSDLKWFGASLSHTSIFAVMRFFGFPENLVAFYRKVLEAPLNLSPSSDSHRAANEPRPRVRRRGMPMARAPEKLIGELVLFVMDMA
;
A
#
# COMPACT_ATOMS: atom_id res chain seq x y z
N MET A 1 28.50 6.53 -18.94
CA MET A 1 28.47 5.07 -18.67
C MET A 1 29.27 4.64 -17.43
N SER A 2 30.17 5.46 -16.86
CA SER A 2 30.91 5.11 -15.63
C SER A 2 30.12 5.31 -14.32
N HIS A 3 29.17 6.25 -14.30
CA HIS A 3 28.38 6.55 -13.09
C HIS A 3 27.37 5.45 -12.72
N SER A 4 26.69 4.80 -13.69
CA SER A 4 25.73 3.72 -13.34
C SER A 4 26.44 2.45 -12.87
N ALA A 5 27.61 2.11 -13.43
CA ALA A 5 28.44 1.00 -12.95
C ALA A 5 28.93 1.22 -11.50
N SER A 6 29.21 2.48 -11.12
CA SER A 6 29.60 2.86 -9.76
C SER A 6 28.43 2.77 -8.77
N ILE A 7 27.21 3.14 -9.19
CA ILE A 7 26.00 3.07 -8.33
C ILE A 7 25.51 1.63 -8.18
N LEU A 8 25.55 0.82 -9.24
CA LEU A 8 25.30 -0.63 -9.19
C LEU A 8 26.29 -1.31 -8.23
N SER A 9 27.57 -0.93 -8.29
CA SER A 9 28.59 -1.42 -7.36
C SER A 9 28.29 -1.02 -5.90
N LYS A 10 27.90 0.22 -5.64
CA LYS A 10 27.50 0.69 -4.28
C LYS A 10 26.23 0.01 -3.77
N THR A 11 25.27 -0.27 -4.66
CA THR A 11 24.03 -0.95 -4.31
C THR A 11 24.27 -2.43 -4.07
N LEU A 12 25.06 -3.10 -4.91
CA LEU A 12 25.52 -4.46 -4.66
C LEU A 12 26.31 -4.53 -3.34
N GLN A 13 27.13 -3.53 -3.03
CA GLN A 13 27.81 -3.42 -1.74
C GLN A 13 26.82 -3.27 -0.58
N SER A 14 25.78 -2.42 -0.70
CA SER A 14 24.73 -2.26 0.31
C SER A 14 23.88 -3.53 0.49
N ILE A 15 23.46 -4.18 -0.60
CA ILE A 15 22.75 -5.45 -0.60
C ILE A 15 23.61 -6.55 0.03
N THR A 16 24.90 -6.58 -0.31
CA THR A 16 25.85 -7.55 0.26
C THR A 16 25.99 -7.30 1.75
N VAL A 17 26.26 -6.06 2.19
CA VAL A 17 26.33 -5.71 3.62
C VAL A 17 25.03 -6.05 4.36
N THR A 18 23.87 -5.81 3.76
CA THR A 18 22.57 -6.15 4.35
C THR A 18 22.38 -7.66 4.46
N LYS A 19 22.73 -8.42 3.41
CA LYS A 19 22.70 -9.89 3.42
C LYS A 19 23.65 -10.47 4.46
N ILE A 20 24.80 -9.84 4.66
CA ILE A 20 25.79 -10.23 5.68
C ILE A 20 25.28 -9.99 7.08
N ARG A 21 24.70 -8.82 7.35
CA ARG A 21 24.07 -8.52 8.65
C ARG A 21 22.93 -9.49 8.97
N GLU A 22 22.13 -9.84 7.97
CA GLU A 22 21.06 -10.82 8.12
C GLU A 22 21.60 -12.23 8.39
N LEU A 23 22.66 -12.65 7.69
CA LEU A 23 23.36 -13.91 7.97
C LEU A 23 23.99 -13.95 9.37
N GLU A 24 24.55 -12.83 9.84
CA GLU A 24 25.07 -12.69 11.20
C GLU A 24 23.97 -12.78 12.26
N LYS A 25 22.82 -12.12 12.03
CA LYS A 25 21.64 -12.21 12.88
C LYS A 25 21.13 -13.66 12.94
N GLN A 26 21.01 -14.33 11.81
CA GLN A 26 20.62 -15.74 11.74
C GLN A 26 21.61 -16.65 12.47
N ARG A 27 22.92 -16.43 12.30
CA ARG A 27 23.97 -17.17 13.03
C ARG A 27 23.86 -16.94 14.54
N ALA A 28 23.72 -15.69 14.99
CA ALA A 28 23.62 -15.35 16.40
C ALA A 28 22.37 -15.95 17.05
N GLN A 29 21.22 -15.86 16.37
CA GLN A 29 19.97 -16.48 16.82
C GLN A 29 20.09 -18.01 16.87
N TYR A 30 20.69 -18.63 15.85
CA TYR A 30 20.90 -20.08 15.81
C TYR A 30 21.80 -20.55 16.95
N GLU A 31 22.95 -19.90 17.18
CA GLU A 31 23.89 -20.26 18.26
C GLU A 31 23.27 -20.04 19.66
N THR A 32 22.48 -18.98 19.84
CA THR A 32 21.76 -18.73 21.09
C THR A 32 20.74 -19.84 21.36
N ARG A 33 19.97 -20.25 20.35
CA ARG A 33 18.98 -21.33 20.50
C ARG A 33 19.65 -22.70 20.65
N LYS A 34 20.73 -22.98 19.92
CA LYS A 34 21.53 -24.21 20.05
C LYS A 34 22.12 -24.34 21.45
N SER A 35 22.74 -23.28 21.98
CA SER A 35 23.31 -23.29 23.33
C SER A 35 22.24 -23.48 24.41
N ALA A 36 21.05 -22.88 24.24
CA ALA A 36 19.91 -23.14 25.12
C ALA A 36 19.46 -24.62 25.10
N VAL A 37 19.34 -25.22 23.91
CA VAL A 37 18.98 -26.65 23.74
C VAL A 37 20.04 -27.56 24.36
N LEU A 38 21.33 -27.29 24.15
CA LEU A 38 22.42 -28.08 24.73
C LEU A 38 22.45 -27.96 26.26
N ALA A 39 22.27 -26.74 26.79
CA ALA A 39 22.21 -26.51 28.22
C ALA A 39 21.01 -27.17 28.88
N ASP A 40 19.86 -27.26 28.19
CA ASP A 40 18.69 -27.96 28.68
C ASP A 40 18.86 -29.48 28.65
N ALA A 41 19.43 -30.01 27.56
CA ALA A 41 19.78 -31.42 27.47
C ALA A 41 20.76 -31.84 28.58
N ASP A 42 21.80 -31.05 28.87
CA ASP A 42 22.81 -31.37 29.88
C ASP A 42 22.27 -31.34 31.33
N ARG A 43 21.06 -30.81 31.57
CA ARG A 43 20.39 -30.85 32.89
C ARG A 43 19.74 -32.20 33.19
N HIS A 44 19.46 -33.02 32.17
CA HIS A 44 18.82 -34.31 32.36
C HIS A 44 19.85 -35.39 32.73
N LEU A 45 19.59 -36.11 33.83
CA LEU A 45 20.41 -37.24 34.28
C LEU A 45 20.12 -38.52 33.49
N ASP A 46 18.88 -38.67 33.01
CA ASP A 46 18.45 -39.80 32.20
C ASP A 46 18.84 -39.63 30.73
N GLN A 47 19.40 -40.68 30.13
CA GLN A 47 19.87 -40.65 28.75
C GLN A 47 18.71 -40.58 27.75
N GLY A 48 17.55 -41.16 28.06
CA GLY A 48 16.37 -41.08 27.20
C GLY A 48 15.77 -39.68 27.19
N GLU A 49 15.68 -39.02 28.34
CA GLU A 49 15.21 -37.62 28.43
C GLU A 49 16.15 -36.65 27.72
N ARG A 50 17.47 -36.82 27.85
CA ARG A 50 18.49 -36.07 27.09
C ARG A 50 18.26 -36.14 25.59
N ILE A 51 18.12 -37.36 25.05
CA ILE A 51 17.92 -37.58 23.62
C ILE A 51 16.57 -37.01 23.17
N SER A 52 15.52 -37.12 23.99
CA SER A 52 14.21 -36.53 23.70
C SER A 52 14.26 -35.00 23.63
N CYS A 53 14.99 -34.34 24.53
CA CYS A 53 15.19 -32.89 24.51
C CYS A 53 15.97 -32.47 23.26
N LEU A 54 17.07 -33.17 22.93
CA LEU A 54 17.86 -32.91 21.72
C LEU A 54 17.06 -33.14 20.44
N LEU A 55 16.19 -34.16 20.40
CA LEU A 55 15.27 -34.43 19.29
C LEU A 55 14.29 -33.28 19.06
N GLY A 56 13.67 -32.78 20.14
CA GLY A 56 12.80 -31.61 20.09
C GLY A 56 13.54 -30.38 19.57
N GLY A 57 14.71 -30.09 20.15
CA GLY A 57 15.53 -28.95 19.73
C GLY A 57 16.00 -29.03 18.27
N VAL A 58 16.40 -30.20 17.78
CA VAL A 58 16.75 -30.40 16.36
C VAL A 58 15.53 -30.19 15.47
N ARG A 59 14.36 -30.71 15.82
CA ARG A 59 13.12 -30.54 15.05
C ARG A 59 12.71 -29.07 14.97
N ASP A 60 12.78 -28.35 16.06
CA ASP A 60 12.42 -26.93 16.12
C ASP A 60 13.40 -26.05 15.34
N LEU A 61 14.70 -26.33 15.43
CA LEU A 61 15.74 -25.60 14.72
C LEU A 61 15.78 -25.88 13.21
N TYR A 62 15.33 -27.06 12.77
CA TYR A 62 15.35 -27.46 11.35
C TYR A 62 14.03 -27.25 10.61
N ARG A 63 12.92 -26.92 11.31
CA ARG A 63 11.58 -26.79 10.73
C ARG A 63 11.45 -25.70 9.64
N GLY A 64 12.39 -24.76 9.58
CA GLY A 64 12.38 -23.63 8.63
C GLY A 64 13.02 -23.88 7.26
N GLY A 65 13.74 -24.99 7.04
CA GLY A 65 14.50 -25.24 5.80
C GLY A 65 13.95 -26.39 4.96
N LYS A 66 13.29 -26.09 3.82
CA LYS A 66 12.66 -27.10 2.94
C LYS A 66 13.63 -28.00 2.14
N ASP A 67 14.94 -27.76 2.19
CA ASP A 67 15.91 -28.54 1.39
C ASP A 67 16.41 -29.83 2.07
N ASN A 68 15.95 -30.15 3.28
CA ASN A 68 16.58 -31.17 4.13
C ASN A 68 15.77 -32.47 4.29
N ASN A 69 15.15 -32.96 3.21
CA ASN A 69 14.35 -34.20 3.23
C ASN A 69 15.16 -35.44 3.68
N HIS A 70 16.49 -35.44 3.48
CA HIS A 70 17.38 -36.52 3.97
C HIS A 70 17.71 -36.44 5.48
N ASN A 71 17.57 -35.26 6.10
CA ASN A 71 17.89 -35.09 7.53
C ASN A 71 16.72 -35.45 8.45
N ILE A 72 15.48 -35.43 7.93
CA ILE A 72 14.26 -35.80 8.66
C ILE A 72 14.26 -37.32 8.95
N GLY A 73 14.61 -38.16 7.97
CA GLY A 73 14.61 -39.62 8.15
C GLY A 73 15.56 -40.14 9.24
N VAL A 74 16.66 -39.43 9.52
CA VAL A 74 17.58 -39.79 10.62
C VAL A 74 17.00 -39.43 11.98
N VAL A 75 16.30 -38.28 12.07
CA VAL A 75 15.60 -37.82 13.29
C VAL A 75 14.44 -38.78 13.63
N ASP A 76 13.69 -39.21 12.61
CA ASP A 76 12.58 -40.16 12.77
C ASP A 76 13.09 -41.55 13.21
N ASN A 77 14.22 -42.02 12.66
CA ASN A 77 14.84 -43.27 13.09
C ASN A 77 15.30 -43.23 14.55
N THR A 78 15.84 -42.09 15.01
CA THR A 78 16.25 -41.92 16.42
C THR A 78 15.05 -41.87 17.37
N GLU A 79 13.92 -41.30 16.95
CA GLU A 79 12.67 -41.30 17.71
C GLU A 79 12.11 -42.72 17.87
N MET A 80 12.09 -43.49 16.76
CA MET A 80 11.66 -44.89 16.79
C MET A 80 12.55 -45.76 17.68
N LEU A 81 13.88 -45.58 17.61
CA LEU A 81 14.82 -46.31 18.44
C LEU A 81 14.67 -45.97 19.93
N LEU A 82 14.42 -44.69 20.25
CA LEU A 82 14.16 -44.24 21.62
C LEU A 82 12.86 -44.82 22.17
N ALA A 83 11.80 -44.91 21.34
CA ALA A 83 10.56 -45.56 21.71
C ALA A 83 10.73 -47.06 21.95
N GLN A 84 11.55 -47.75 21.12
CA GLN A 84 11.84 -49.18 21.27
C GLN A 84 12.67 -49.47 22.53
N ALA A 85 13.67 -48.65 22.84
CA ALA A 85 14.54 -48.83 24.00
C ALA A 85 13.79 -48.82 25.36
N ARG A 86 12.58 -48.26 25.43
CA ARG A 86 11.73 -48.27 26.63
C ARG A 86 11.18 -49.66 26.98
N TYR A 87 11.05 -50.54 25.99
CA TYR A 87 10.40 -51.84 26.14
C TYR A 87 11.31 -53.02 25.75
N ASP A 88 12.40 -52.76 25.03
CA ASP A 88 13.29 -53.78 24.48
C ASP A 88 14.69 -53.72 25.12
N PRO A 89 15.05 -54.68 26.00
CA PRO A 89 16.37 -54.75 26.61
C PRO A 89 17.49 -55.15 25.63
N SER A 90 17.16 -55.52 24.39
CA SER A 90 18.15 -55.79 23.35
C SER A 90 18.77 -54.53 22.75
N VAL A 91 18.23 -53.33 23.04
CA VAL A 91 18.82 -52.04 22.65
C VAL A 91 19.90 -51.65 23.69
N PRO A 92 21.19 -51.74 23.34
CA PRO A 92 22.26 -51.50 24.28
C PRO A 92 22.54 -49.99 24.45
N ALA A 93 22.98 -49.59 25.64
CA ALA A 93 23.21 -48.17 25.98
C ALA A 93 24.20 -47.43 25.06
N HIS A 94 25.13 -48.15 24.42
CA HIS A 94 26.07 -47.56 23.46
C HIS A 94 25.37 -47.09 22.18
N MET A 95 24.27 -47.72 21.77
CA MET A 95 23.49 -47.33 20.59
C MET A 95 22.77 -46.01 20.84
N LEU A 96 22.22 -45.83 22.05
CA LEU A 96 21.63 -44.56 22.48
C LEU A 96 22.69 -43.45 22.59
N ARG A 97 23.94 -43.77 22.98
CA ARG A 97 25.04 -42.77 22.98
C ARG A 97 25.38 -42.32 21.56
N SER A 98 25.48 -43.26 20.62
CA SER A 98 25.69 -42.92 19.20
C SER A 98 24.57 -42.06 18.63
N CYS A 99 23.31 -42.27 19.04
CA CYS A 99 22.19 -41.41 18.65
C CYS A 99 22.31 -40.00 19.24
N GLU A 100 22.71 -39.88 20.51
CA GLU A 100 22.95 -38.59 21.13
C GLU A 100 24.09 -37.82 20.44
N ASP A 101 25.22 -38.49 20.20
CA ASP A 101 26.36 -37.90 19.50
C ASP A 101 25.99 -37.47 18.08
N LEU A 102 25.14 -38.25 17.40
CA LEU A 102 24.61 -37.91 16.08
C LEU A 102 23.74 -36.66 16.12
N LEU A 103 22.86 -36.51 17.11
CA LEU A 103 22.01 -35.32 17.26
C LEU A 103 22.84 -34.06 17.57
N ARG A 104 23.84 -34.17 18.44
CA ARG A 104 24.79 -33.08 18.71
C ARG A 104 25.58 -32.70 17.46
N SER A 105 26.09 -33.69 16.74
CA SER A 105 26.79 -33.50 15.46
C SER A 105 25.90 -32.79 14.43
N LYS A 106 24.59 -33.09 14.37
CA LYS A 106 23.66 -32.40 13.47
C LYS A 106 23.52 -30.92 13.80
N LEU A 107 23.40 -30.56 15.08
CA LEU A 107 23.40 -29.15 15.50
C LEU A 107 24.70 -28.43 15.10
N ASP A 108 25.83 -29.12 15.20
CA ASP A 108 27.13 -28.60 14.75
C ASP A 108 27.20 -28.40 13.22
N VAL A 109 26.56 -29.26 12.42
CA VAL A 109 26.53 -29.11 10.95
C VAL A 109 25.91 -27.79 10.51
N GLN A 110 24.79 -27.36 11.10
CA GLN A 110 24.22 -26.04 10.75
C GLN A 110 25.09 -24.89 11.27
N SER A 111 25.69 -25.06 12.45
CA SER A 111 26.63 -24.08 13.02
C SER A 111 27.81 -23.85 12.06
N HIS A 112 28.39 -24.94 11.55
CA HIS A 112 29.47 -24.90 10.56
C HIS A 112 29.00 -24.29 9.23
N LYS A 113 27.79 -24.62 8.76
CA LYS A 113 27.23 -24.04 7.53
C LYS A 113 27.09 -22.52 7.64
N LEU A 114 26.53 -22.03 8.74
CA LEU A 114 26.36 -20.60 9.01
C LEU A 114 27.72 -19.91 9.22
N SER A 115 28.67 -20.56 9.91
CA SER A 115 30.03 -20.05 10.07
C SER A 115 30.78 -19.95 8.74
N MET A 116 30.61 -20.92 7.85
CA MET A 116 31.22 -20.91 6.52
C MET A 116 30.62 -19.80 5.65
N ALA A 117 29.29 -19.63 5.68
CA ALA A 117 28.60 -18.54 5.00
C ALA A 117 29.06 -17.16 5.50
N HIS A 118 29.28 -17.03 6.81
CA HIS A 118 29.84 -15.83 7.43
C HIS A 118 31.29 -15.55 7.01
N LEU A 119 32.14 -16.59 6.96
CA LEU A 119 33.54 -16.44 6.50
C LEU A 119 33.60 -15.99 5.04
N TYR A 120 32.84 -16.62 4.14
CA TYR A 120 32.77 -16.21 2.74
C TYR A 120 32.25 -14.78 2.59
N SER A 121 31.23 -14.42 3.36
CA SER A 121 30.70 -13.07 3.44
C SER A 121 31.75 -12.05 3.87
N SER A 122 32.51 -12.36 4.93
CA SER A 122 33.57 -11.50 5.47
C SER A 122 34.72 -11.31 4.48
N LEU A 123 35.13 -12.38 3.80
CA LEU A 123 36.14 -12.32 2.74
C LEU A 123 35.68 -11.49 1.54
N VAL A 124 34.40 -11.59 1.17
CA VAL A 124 33.82 -10.76 0.09
C VAL A 124 33.79 -9.29 0.52
N THR A 125 33.49 -8.97 1.78
CA THR A 125 33.57 -7.58 2.28
C THR A 125 35.00 -7.05 2.31
N GLU A 126 35.98 -7.87 2.69
CA GLU A 126 37.40 -7.51 2.67
C GLU A 126 37.89 -7.29 1.23
N TRP A 127 37.45 -8.14 0.30
CA TRP A 127 37.78 -7.99 -1.12
C TRP A 127 37.15 -6.75 -1.77
N MET A 128 35.93 -6.38 -1.36
CA MET A 128 35.25 -5.17 -1.83
C MET A 128 35.82 -3.88 -1.22
N ASN A 129 36.52 -3.96 -0.09
CA ASN A 129 37.16 -2.84 0.59
C ASN A 129 38.69 -3.07 0.65
N PRO A 130 39.42 -2.92 -0.46
CA PRO A 130 40.87 -2.91 -0.38
C PRO A 130 41.28 -1.74 0.53
N GLY A 131 41.90 -2.06 1.66
CA GLY A 131 42.28 -1.06 2.67
C GLY A 131 43.03 0.12 2.05
N GLU A 132 42.85 1.30 2.64
CA GLU A 132 43.57 2.51 2.22
C GLU A 132 45.07 2.23 2.18
N PRO A 133 45.76 2.56 1.07
CA PRO A 133 47.21 2.45 1.03
C PRO A 133 47.82 3.42 2.03
N MET A 134 48.63 2.85 2.92
CA MET A 134 49.49 3.51 3.90
C MET A 134 50.15 4.77 3.33
N GLU A 135 50.01 5.89 4.04
CA GLU A 135 50.59 7.19 3.71
C GLU A 135 52.09 7.10 3.43
N GLY A 136 52.50 7.64 2.28
CA GLY A 136 53.88 7.93 1.92
C GLY A 136 54.05 9.43 1.77
N ASP A 137 54.79 10.02 2.71
CA ASP A 137 55.37 11.37 2.65
C ASP A 137 56.17 11.60 1.35
N GLY A 138 56.07 12.79 0.76
CA GLY A 138 56.75 13.12 -0.49
C GLY A 138 56.22 14.37 -1.17
N GLY A 139 56.70 15.54 -0.72
CA GLY A 139 56.24 16.84 -1.18
C GLY A 139 56.58 17.23 -2.62
N GLY A 140 56.08 18.41 -2.98
CA GLY A 140 56.76 19.32 -3.90
C GLY A 140 56.04 19.67 -5.20
N GLY A 141 55.47 20.87 -5.24
CA GLY A 141 55.81 21.85 -6.28
C GLY A 141 54.81 22.09 -7.42
N GLY A 142 54.20 23.29 -7.40
CA GLY A 142 54.43 24.22 -8.51
C GLY A 142 53.25 24.72 -9.33
N GLY A 143 52.80 25.95 -9.01
CA GLY A 143 52.32 26.99 -9.97
C GLY A 143 50.91 26.82 -10.53
N GLY A 144 50.10 27.86 -10.73
CA GLY A 144 50.25 29.31 -10.58
C GLY A 144 49.10 30.03 -11.34
N GLY A 145 48.80 31.27 -10.93
CA GLY A 145 47.91 32.24 -11.61
C GLY A 145 46.44 32.15 -11.15
N GLY A 146 45.86 33.12 -10.43
CA GLY A 146 45.62 34.51 -10.84
C GLY A 146 44.20 34.55 -11.46
N SER A 147 43.16 35.07 -10.81
CA SER A 147 42.86 36.51 -10.73
C SER A 147 41.58 36.72 -9.90
N GLU A 148 41.61 37.74 -9.04
CA GLU A 148 40.43 38.41 -8.50
C GLU A 148 39.84 39.29 -9.62
N GLU A 149 38.54 39.17 -9.89
CA GLU A 149 37.62 40.24 -10.33
C GLU A 149 36.34 39.61 -10.91
N GLN A 150 35.25 39.65 -10.12
CA GLN A 150 33.88 39.99 -10.55
C GLN A 150 32.92 39.73 -9.39
N ALA A 151 32.97 40.61 -8.40
CA ALA A 151 31.86 40.88 -7.51
C ALA A 151 31.07 42.06 -8.12
N ALA A 152 29.92 41.78 -8.73
CA ALA A 152 28.78 42.68 -8.89
C ALA A 152 27.81 42.15 -9.96
N GLU A 153 27.15 41.00 -9.74
CA GLU A 153 25.92 40.63 -10.46
C GLU A 153 25.10 39.51 -9.77
N GLU A 154 25.25 39.31 -8.45
CA GLU A 154 24.60 38.20 -7.72
C GLU A 154 23.53 38.60 -6.69
N GLU A 155 23.19 39.89 -6.50
CA GLU A 155 22.21 40.27 -5.46
C GLU A 155 20.74 39.95 -5.83
N SER A 156 20.42 39.80 -7.12
CA SER A 156 19.03 39.49 -7.54
C SER A 156 18.70 37.99 -7.58
N SER A 157 19.70 37.11 -7.68
CA SER A 157 19.50 35.65 -7.71
C SER A 157 19.49 35.06 -6.29
N PHE A 158 20.28 35.65 -5.39
CA PHE A 158 20.41 35.22 -4.00
C PHE A 158 19.12 35.40 -3.19
N GLU A 159 18.40 36.53 -3.35
CA GLU A 159 17.11 36.76 -2.67
C GLU A 159 16.02 35.73 -3.03
N VAL A 160 16.02 35.20 -4.26
CA VAL A 160 15.02 34.22 -4.71
C VAL A 160 15.32 32.83 -4.13
N ILE A 161 16.60 32.47 -4.06
CA ILE A 161 17.07 31.21 -3.47
C ILE A 161 16.85 31.21 -1.95
N ASP A 162 17.11 32.34 -1.27
CA ASP A 162 16.90 32.46 0.17
C ASP A 162 15.42 32.39 0.55
N ARG A 163 14.53 33.07 -0.19
CA ARG A 163 13.08 32.95 0.02
C ARG A 163 12.56 31.54 -0.23
N GLN A 164 13.14 30.80 -1.19
CA GLN A 164 12.77 29.40 -1.44
C GLN A 164 13.26 28.48 -0.32
N LYS A 165 14.49 28.66 0.16
CA LYS A 165 15.04 27.94 1.31
C LYS A 165 14.23 28.20 2.58
N GLU A 166 13.90 29.46 2.88
CA GLU A 166 13.05 29.83 4.03
C GLU A 166 11.66 29.19 3.95
N ARG A 167 11.04 29.17 2.76
CA ARG A 167 9.74 28.51 2.55
C ARG A 167 9.84 27.00 2.75
N LEU A 168 10.89 26.38 2.24
CA LEU A 168 11.16 24.95 2.40
C LEU A 168 11.36 24.60 3.88
N GLN A 169 12.14 25.42 4.59
CA GLN A 169 12.40 25.26 6.01
C GLN A 169 11.11 25.42 6.83
N SER A 170 10.32 26.46 6.56
CA SER A 170 9.01 26.66 7.20
C SER A 170 8.06 25.48 6.96
N LEU A 171 8.09 24.88 5.77
CA LEU A 171 7.28 23.71 5.44
C LEU A 171 7.76 22.47 6.21
N CYS A 172 9.07 22.21 6.24
CA CYS A 172 9.67 21.14 7.04
C CYS A 172 9.37 21.30 8.53
N ASP A 173 9.46 22.51 9.07
CA ASP A 173 9.16 22.81 10.48
C ASP A 173 7.69 22.57 10.81
N GLN A 174 6.78 22.98 9.92
CA GLN A 174 5.34 22.71 10.06
C GLN A 174 5.06 21.20 10.02
N PHE A 175 5.70 20.49 9.09
CA PHE A 175 5.58 19.05 8.98
C PHE A 175 6.13 18.33 10.21
N GLU A 176 7.31 18.71 10.68
CA GLU A 176 7.95 18.19 11.88
C GLU A 176 7.03 18.37 13.10
N LYS A 177 6.46 19.56 13.26
CA LYS A 177 5.53 19.88 14.35
C LYS A 177 4.26 19.03 14.28
N VAL A 178 3.73 18.80 13.07
CA VAL A 178 2.56 17.94 12.88
C VAL A 178 2.97 16.50 13.17
N VAL A 179 3.79 15.87 12.33
CA VAL A 179 4.01 14.42 12.26
C VAL A 179 4.56 13.80 13.55
N PHE A 180 5.33 14.53 14.36
CA PHE A 180 5.89 14.00 15.61
C PHE A 180 5.12 14.34 16.88
N THR A 181 4.10 15.20 16.79
CA THR A 181 3.22 15.46 17.93
C THR A 181 2.02 14.52 17.82
N PRO A 182 1.75 13.66 18.80
CA PRO A 182 0.58 12.78 18.76
C PRO A 182 -0.70 13.61 18.73
N LEU A 183 -1.73 13.08 18.05
CA LEU A 183 -3.09 13.59 18.12
C LEU A 183 -3.93 12.55 18.87
N GLU A 184 -4.16 12.80 20.15
CA GLU A 184 -4.96 11.90 20.99
C GLU A 184 -6.43 12.00 20.57
N THR A 185 -7.01 10.86 20.24
CA THR A 185 -8.43 10.67 19.96
C THR A 185 -8.92 9.48 20.77
N ASP A 186 -10.20 9.47 21.12
CA ASP A 186 -10.79 8.41 21.93
C ASP A 186 -11.30 7.27 21.03
N GLU A 187 -10.67 6.09 21.13
CA GLU A 187 -11.08 4.90 20.38
C GLU A 187 -12.49 4.44 20.76
N ALA A 188 -12.94 4.63 22.01
CA ALA A 188 -14.28 4.26 22.44
C ALA A 188 -15.33 5.19 21.84
N GLU A 189 -15.08 6.50 21.85
CA GLU A 189 -15.98 7.49 21.24
C GLU A 189 -16.10 7.29 19.73
N ILE A 190 -14.99 6.97 19.05
CA ILE A 190 -14.98 6.67 17.62
C ILE A 190 -15.81 5.41 17.33
N ASN A 191 -15.64 4.35 18.11
CA ASN A 191 -16.42 3.13 17.93
C ASN A 191 -17.91 3.37 18.19
N GLU A 192 -18.26 4.14 19.22
CA GLU A 192 -19.65 4.50 19.51
C GLU A 192 -20.27 5.34 18.37
N TYR A 193 -19.53 6.31 17.85
CA TYR A 193 -19.93 7.10 16.69
C TYR A 193 -20.15 6.22 15.45
N LEU A 194 -19.22 5.31 15.17
CA LEU A 194 -19.33 4.39 14.03
C LEU A 194 -20.48 3.41 14.19
N ASP A 195 -20.69 2.86 15.39
CA ASP A 195 -21.80 1.95 15.70
C ASP A 195 -23.16 2.67 15.57
N SER A 196 -23.22 3.98 15.77
CA SER A 196 -24.44 4.77 15.61
C SER A 196 -25.02 4.71 14.18
N PHE A 197 -24.17 4.52 13.16
CA PHE A 197 -24.62 4.34 11.77
C PHE A 197 -25.34 3.01 11.55
N PHE A 198 -25.07 2.02 12.40
CA PHE A 198 -25.57 0.65 12.31
C PHE A 198 -26.57 0.34 13.44
N ASP A 199 -27.52 1.25 13.66
CA ASP A 199 -28.56 1.15 14.69
C ASP A 199 -29.55 -0.02 14.50
N THR A 200 -29.84 -0.37 13.25
CA THR A 200 -30.85 -1.39 12.89
C THR A 200 -30.22 -2.76 12.64
N PHE A 201 -30.95 -3.84 12.91
CA PHE A 201 -30.49 -5.22 12.64
C PHE A 201 -30.02 -5.42 11.19
N GLU A 202 -30.74 -4.86 10.21
CA GLU A 202 -30.37 -4.95 8.79
C GLU A 202 -29.02 -4.28 8.51
N LYS A 203 -28.79 -3.09 9.07
CA LYS A 203 -27.51 -2.38 8.93
C LYS A 203 -26.38 -3.13 9.64
N LYS A 204 -26.61 -3.66 10.84
CA LYS A 204 -25.62 -4.50 11.55
C LYS A 204 -25.23 -5.73 10.73
N LYS A 205 -26.18 -6.35 10.04
CA LYS A 205 -25.90 -7.46 9.12
C LYS A 205 -25.00 -7.04 7.95
N VAL A 206 -25.18 -5.84 7.41
CA VAL A 206 -24.28 -5.27 6.39
C VAL A 206 -22.88 -5.11 6.96
N LEU A 207 -22.74 -4.52 8.15
CA LEU A 207 -21.44 -4.36 8.84
C LEU A 207 -20.76 -5.71 9.09
N GLU A 208 -21.49 -6.71 9.57
CA GLU A 208 -20.97 -8.07 9.78
C GLU A 208 -20.51 -8.71 8.46
N THR A 209 -21.24 -8.49 7.36
CA THR A 209 -20.87 -8.97 6.03
C THR A 209 -19.57 -8.34 5.54
N VAL A 210 -19.41 -7.02 5.76
CA VAL A 210 -18.17 -6.29 5.44
C VAL A 210 -17.01 -6.77 6.28
N ARG A 211 -17.20 -6.85 7.61
CA ARG A 211 -16.18 -7.36 8.55
C ARG A 211 -15.71 -8.74 8.16
N GLU A 212 -16.63 -9.64 7.83
CA GLU A 212 -16.30 -11.00 7.42
C GLU A 212 -15.55 -11.04 6.08
N HIS A 213 -15.91 -10.18 5.12
CA HIS A 213 -15.21 -10.09 3.83
C HIS A 213 -13.79 -9.52 3.99
N VAL A 214 -13.63 -8.44 4.75
CA VAL A 214 -12.32 -7.84 5.06
C VAL A 214 -11.44 -8.83 5.82
N ARG A 215 -12.00 -9.54 6.80
CA ARG A 215 -11.30 -10.59 7.55
C ARG A 215 -10.83 -11.72 6.63
N LYS A 216 -11.72 -12.27 5.78
CA LYS A 216 -11.38 -13.34 4.83
C LYS A 216 -10.30 -12.94 3.84
N THR A 217 -10.41 -11.75 3.25
CA THR A 217 -9.43 -11.27 2.27
C THR A 217 -8.07 -11.00 2.93
N SER A 218 -8.06 -10.46 4.14
CA SER A 218 -6.84 -10.24 4.93
C SER A 218 -6.19 -11.56 5.38
N GLU A 219 -6.97 -12.52 5.87
CA GLU A 219 -6.47 -13.85 6.24
C GLU A 219 -5.92 -14.60 5.01
N ALA A 220 -6.62 -14.52 3.88
CA ALA A 220 -6.17 -15.12 2.62
C ALA A 220 -4.87 -14.47 2.10
N LEU A 221 -4.62 -13.19 2.40
CA LEU A 221 -3.34 -12.54 2.12
C LEU A 221 -2.24 -13.12 3.01
N LEU A 222 -2.47 -13.18 4.33
CA LEU A 222 -1.47 -13.59 5.32
C LEU A 222 -1.14 -15.08 5.30
N GLN A 223 -2.08 -15.93 4.88
CA GLN A 223 -1.87 -17.38 4.75
C GLN A 223 -1.07 -17.78 3.51
N ARG A 224 -0.74 -16.84 2.60
CA ARG A 224 0.09 -17.13 1.44
C ARG A 224 1.51 -17.45 1.89
N GLY A 225 1.95 -18.69 1.65
CA GLY A 225 3.28 -19.12 2.10
C GLY A 225 4.45 -18.43 1.38
N ARG A 226 4.34 -18.19 0.06
CA ARG A 226 5.38 -17.50 -0.74
C ARG A 226 4.73 -16.55 -1.75
N PRO A 227 4.25 -15.38 -1.30
CA PRO A 227 3.56 -14.45 -2.19
C PRO A 227 4.47 -13.80 -3.23
N PHE A 228 5.78 -13.70 -2.97
CA PHE A 228 6.73 -13.05 -3.87
C PHE A 228 7.35 -14.06 -4.85
N ASN A 229 7.19 -13.78 -6.13
CA ASN A 229 7.79 -14.45 -7.28
C ASN A 229 8.10 -13.40 -8.38
N GLU A 230 8.79 -13.81 -9.44
CA GLU A 230 9.18 -12.90 -10.53
C GLU A 230 8.00 -12.10 -11.12
N LYS A 231 6.84 -12.73 -11.34
CA LYS A 231 5.62 -12.08 -11.86
C LYS A 231 5.12 -11.00 -10.90
N THR A 232 4.96 -11.33 -9.62
CA THR A 232 4.48 -10.39 -8.59
C THR A 232 5.46 -9.24 -8.34
N LEU A 233 6.77 -9.50 -8.43
CA LEU A 233 7.79 -8.46 -8.29
C LEU A 233 7.72 -7.50 -9.48
N LYS A 234 7.68 -8.00 -10.72
CA LYS A 234 7.52 -7.14 -11.91
C LYS A 234 6.27 -6.26 -11.81
N GLN A 235 5.14 -6.82 -11.34
CA GLN A 235 3.92 -6.04 -11.08
C GLN A 235 4.12 -4.94 -10.03
N CYS A 236 4.76 -5.25 -8.89
CA CYS A 236 5.04 -4.26 -7.85
C CYS A 236 6.02 -3.18 -8.33
N ILE A 237 7.03 -3.56 -9.11
CA ILE A 237 8.03 -2.65 -9.67
C ILE A 237 7.36 -1.69 -10.65
N LYS A 238 6.54 -2.21 -11.57
CA LYS A 238 5.75 -1.38 -12.50
C LYS A 238 4.87 -0.39 -11.73
N GLY A 239 4.17 -0.86 -10.69
CA GLY A 239 3.34 0.01 -9.85
C GLY A 239 4.15 1.09 -9.12
N LEU A 240 5.33 0.76 -8.60
CA LEU A 240 6.19 1.75 -7.95
C LEU A 240 6.75 2.79 -8.92
N LEU A 241 7.09 2.39 -10.15
CA LEU A 241 7.58 3.29 -11.20
C LEU A 241 6.49 4.25 -11.69
N GLU A 242 5.24 3.81 -11.78
CA GLU A 242 4.09 4.65 -12.13
C GLU A 242 3.73 5.69 -11.05
N GLN A 243 4.24 5.54 -9.82
CA GLN A 243 3.98 6.49 -8.73
C GLN A 243 4.91 7.73 -8.79
N ASP A 244 6.00 7.71 -9.57
CA ASP A 244 7.05 8.76 -9.62
C ASP A 244 7.46 9.30 -8.23
N LEU A 245 7.60 8.41 -7.24
CA LEU A 245 7.93 8.77 -5.85
C LEU A 245 9.35 8.45 -5.46
N LEU A 246 9.97 7.56 -6.23
CA LEU A 246 11.33 7.12 -6.02
C LEU A 246 12.28 8.11 -6.69
N SER A 247 13.45 8.31 -6.09
CA SER A 247 14.53 9.05 -6.73
C SER A 247 14.90 8.42 -8.08
N ASP A 248 15.41 9.23 -9.01
CA ASP A 248 15.82 8.76 -10.35
C ASP A 248 16.81 7.57 -10.27
N ASP A 249 17.67 7.57 -9.25
CA ASP A 249 18.59 6.47 -8.95
C ASP A 249 17.85 5.18 -8.58
N LYS A 250 16.84 5.26 -7.71
CA LYS A 250 16.01 4.11 -7.30
C LYS A 250 15.09 3.63 -8.44
N GLN A 251 14.59 4.54 -9.27
CA GLN A 251 13.83 4.17 -10.47
C GLN A 251 14.72 3.41 -11.47
N THR A 252 15.95 3.86 -11.67
CA THR A 252 16.93 3.17 -12.51
C THR A 252 17.25 1.78 -11.96
N MET A 253 17.49 1.68 -10.65
CA MET A 253 17.72 0.40 -9.96
C MET A 253 16.56 -0.58 -10.15
N LEU A 254 15.32 -0.10 -10.03
CA LEU A 254 14.12 -0.92 -10.25
C LEU A 254 14.01 -1.45 -11.68
N ARG A 255 14.33 -0.61 -12.67
CA ARG A 255 14.35 -1.02 -14.09
C ARG A 255 15.46 -2.03 -14.38
N GLU A 256 16.60 -1.94 -13.70
CA GLU A 256 17.68 -2.93 -13.79
C GLU A 256 17.27 -4.28 -13.16
N PHE A 257 16.57 -4.26 -12.02
CA PHE A 257 16.04 -5.49 -11.41
C PHE A 257 15.04 -6.19 -12.31
N GLU A 258 14.19 -5.45 -13.03
CA GLU A 258 13.21 -6.00 -13.97
C GLU A 258 13.87 -6.85 -15.08
N GLN A 259 15.10 -6.49 -15.47
CA GLN A 259 15.85 -7.17 -16.54
C GLN A 259 16.61 -8.42 -16.06
N ASN A 260 16.80 -8.61 -14.76
CA ASN A 260 17.63 -9.68 -14.21
C ASN A 260 16.84 -10.67 -13.35
N GLU A 261 16.44 -11.80 -13.94
CA GLU A 261 15.66 -12.84 -13.27
C GLU A 261 16.37 -13.48 -12.07
N VAL A 262 17.71 -13.55 -12.09
CA VAL A 262 18.47 -14.09 -10.94
C VAL A 262 18.32 -13.15 -9.74
N VAL A 263 18.41 -11.84 -9.98
CA VAL A 263 18.22 -10.83 -8.93
C VAL A 263 16.78 -10.84 -8.42
N LEU A 264 15.79 -10.96 -9.31
CA LEU A 264 14.38 -11.07 -8.90
C LEU A 264 14.13 -12.31 -8.01
N ARG A 265 14.76 -13.44 -8.29
CA ARG A 265 14.65 -14.64 -7.44
C ARG A 265 15.25 -14.43 -6.05
N GLU A 266 16.43 -13.83 -5.97
CA GLU A 266 17.04 -13.51 -4.67
C GLU A 266 16.20 -12.50 -3.88
N ILE A 267 15.67 -11.46 -4.55
CA ILE A 267 14.75 -10.48 -3.94
C ILE A 267 13.49 -11.19 -3.45
N ALA A 268 12.90 -12.07 -4.25
CA ALA A 268 11.71 -12.84 -3.87
C ALA A 268 11.98 -13.69 -2.63
N ASP A 269 13.14 -14.33 -2.53
CA ASP A 269 13.51 -15.16 -1.38
C ASP A 269 13.65 -14.33 -0.10
N VAL A 270 14.30 -13.16 -0.18
CA VAL A 270 14.41 -12.22 0.95
C VAL A 270 13.03 -11.73 1.40
N LEU A 271 12.20 -11.28 0.45
CA LEU A 271 10.86 -10.76 0.75
C LEU A 271 9.91 -11.83 1.28
N ASN A 272 9.99 -13.07 0.77
CA ASN A 272 9.22 -14.19 1.31
C ASN A 272 9.66 -14.56 2.73
N THR A 273 10.95 -14.47 3.04
CA THR A 273 11.46 -14.69 4.40
C THR A 273 10.91 -13.63 5.36
N ARG A 274 10.90 -12.36 4.94
CA ARG A 274 10.29 -11.25 5.70
C ARG A 274 8.77 -11.40 5.83
N PHE A 275 8.10 -11.94 4.81
CA PHE A 275 6.66 -12.19 4.85
C PHE A 275 6.29 -13.31 5.81
N ALA A 276 7.09 -14.38 5.86
CA ALA A 276 6.86 -15.50 6.77
C ALA A 276 6.97 -15.11 8.24
N ASP A 277 7.77 -14.09 8.55
CA ASP A 277 7.93 -13.51 9.89
C ASP A 277 7.42 -12.06 9.96
N LEU A 278 6.22 -11.82 9.44
CA LEU A 278 5.60 -10.49 9.39
C LEU A 278 5.45 -9.86 10.80
N GLU A 279 5.27 -10.69 11.83
CA GLU A 279 5.11 -10.23 13.21
C GLU A 279 6.38 -9.59 13.78
N THR A 280 7.57 -9.98 13.32
CA THR A 280 8.84 -9.38 13.77
C THR A 280 9.37 -8.32 12.81
N TRP A 281 8.79 -8.19 11.60
CA TRP A 281 9.20 -7.19 10.61
C TRP A 281 9.30 -5.79 11.22
N ASP A 282 10.38 -5.07 10.95
CA ASP A 282 10.54 -3.65 11.23
C ASP A 282 11.21 -2.96 10.04
N TRP A 283 11.43 -1.65 10.13
CA TRP A 283 12.02 -0.89 9.04
C TRP A 283 13.49 -1.22 8.78
N ASP A 284 14.21 -1.84 9.74
CA ASP A 284 15.67 -2.05 9.72
C ASP A 284 16.45 -0.78 9.32
N ALA A 285 15.95 0.41 9.68
CA ALA A 285 16.42 1.70 9.14
C ALA A 285 17.78 2.17 9.68
N GLY A 286 18.48 1.34 10.46
CA GLY A 286 19.74 1.70 11.10
C GLY A 286 19.63 2.81 12.13
N GLU A 287 20.79 3.29 12.62
CA GLU A 287 20.86 4.39 13.59
C GLU A 287 20.44 5.74 13.00
N GLU A 288 20.47 5.88 11.68
CA GLU A 288 20.12 7.10 10.97
C GLU A 288 18.61 7.20 10.66
N GLY A 289 17.83 6.13 10.77
CA GLY A 289 16.41 6.11 10.41
C GLY A 289 16.14 6.33 8.91
N VAL A 290 14.86 6.39 8.53
CA VAL A 290 14.47 6.58 7.13
C VAL A 290 14.55 8.06 6.75
N PRO A 291 15.35 8.43 5.72
CA PRO A 291 15.47 9.81 5.30
C PRO A 291 14.14 10.38 4.80
N VAL A 292 13.93 11.66 5.06
CA VAL A 292 12.76 12.40 4.59
C VAL A 292 13.22 13.55 3.72
N LEU A 293 12.81 13.53 2.44
CA LEU A 293 13.28 14.47 1.43
C LEU A 293 12.12 15.31 0.90
N PRO A 294 12.20 16.65 0.96
CA PRO A 294 11.24 17.50 0.29
C PRO A 294 11.55 17.54 -1.22
N ARG A 295 10.58 17.14 -2.06
CA ARG A 295 10.69 17.18 -3.53
C ARG A 295 9.74 18.22 -4.09
N GLN A 296 10.21 18.99 -5.06
CA GLN A 296 9.39 19.93 -5.81
C GLN A 296 8.66 19.18 -6.93
N GLN A 297 7.35 19.37 -7.04
CA GLN A 297 6.55 18.84 -8.15
C GLN A 297 6.61 19.78 -9.37
N LEU A 298 6.13 19.31 -10.53
CA LEU A 298 6.04 20.10 -11.77
C LEU A 298 5.21 21.39 -11.61
N ASN A 299 4.23 21.39 -10.70
CA ASN A 299 3.42 22.57 -10.35
C ASN A 299 4.12 23.55 -9.39
N GLY A 300 5.40 23.31 -9.06
CA GLY A 300 6.22 24.15 -8.18
C GLY A 300 5.96 23.99 -6.69
N LYS A 301 4.99 23.17 -6.27
CA LYS A 301 4.72 22.88 -4.85
C LYS A 301 5.69 21.84 -4.31
N TYR A 302 6.13 22.03 -3.07
CA TYR A 302 6.95 21.04 -2.36
C TYR A 302 6.07 20.03 -1.63
N ARG A 303 6.44 18.76 -1.72
CA ARG A 303 5.89 17.68 -0.90
C ARG A 303 7.02 16.95 -0.19
N ILE A 304 6.73 16.49 1.02
CA ILE A 304 7.69 15.77 1.84
C ILE A 304 7.50 14.28 1.63
N TRP A 305 8.56 13.62 1.19
CA TRP A 305 8.58 12.20 0.87
C TRP A 305 9.45 11.45 1.84
N MET A 306 9.01 10.25 2.18
CA MET A 306 9.85 9.27 2.86
C MET A 306 10.68 8.56 1.78
N ASP A 307 11.99 8.46 1.99
CA ASP A 307 12.92 7.84 1.05
C ASP A 307 13.35 6.46 1.55
N GLU A 308 12.41 5.51 1.57
CA GLU A 308 12.68 4.14 2.03
C GLU A 308 13.53 3.32 1.05
N ASP A 309 14.15 2.26 1.56
CA ASP A 309 14.83 1.26 0.74
C ASP A 309 13.88 0.59 -0.27
N VAL A 310 14.42 0.21 -1.43
CA VAL A 310 13.64 -0.37 -2.54
C VAL A 310 12.95 -1.68 -2.13
N LEU A 311 13.58 -2.52 -1.32
CA LEU A 311 12.95 -3.76 -0.86
C LEU A 311 11.80 -3.48 0.11
N GLN A 312 11.96 -2.50 1.01
CA GLN A 312 10.88 -2.06 1.91
C GLN A 312 9.72 -1.46 1.11
N ALA A 313 10.01 -0.64 0.10
CA ALA A 313 9.01 -0.09 -0.80
C ALA A 313 8.20 -1.18 -1.51
N ILE A 314 8.87 -2.20 -2.08
CA ILE A 314 8.20 -3.33 -2.74
C ILE A 314 7.33 -4.11 -1.74
N PHE A 315 7.87 -4.41 -0.55
CA PHE A 315 7.17 -5.18 0.48
C PHE A 315 5.88 -4.50 0.93
N ILE A 316 5.97 -3.21 1.29
CA ILE A 316 4.83 -2.41 1.76
C ILE A 316 3.83 -2.19 0.64
N HIS A 317 4.31 -1.96 -0.59
CA HIS A 317 3.45 -1.79 -1.76
C HIS A 317 2.63 -3.05 -2.05
N TYR A 318 3.25 -4.24 -2.00
CA TYR A 318 2.55 -5.51 -2.20
C TYR A 318 1.42 -5.68 -1.18
N ILE A 319 1.72 -5.59 0.12
CA ILE A 319 0.71 -5.76 1.18
C ILE A 319 -0.38 -4.68 1.05
N GLY A 320 0.03 -3.42 0.85
CA GLY A 320 -0.87 -2.30 0.66
C GLY A 320 -1.85 -2.47 -0.49
N ILE A 321 -1.38 -2.80 -1.70
CA ILE A 321 -2.25 -2.97 -2.87
C ILE A 321 -3.21 -4.13 -2.68
N ARG A 322 -2.73 -5.25 -2.13
CA ARG A 322 -3.58 -6.41 -1.86
C ARG A 322 -4.72 -6.07 -0.90
N SER A 323 -4.41 -5.33 0.16
CA SER A 323 -5.43 -4.81 1.08
C SER A 323 -6.37 -3.80 0.39
N CYS A 324 -5.86 -2.95 -0.49
CA CYS A 324 -6.70 -2.00 -1.23
C CYS A 324 -7.72 -2.70 -2.13
N VAL A 325 -7.31 -3.73 -2.87
CA VAL A 325 -8.20 -4.50 -3.75
C VAL A 325 -9.31 -5.16 -2.95
N GLY A 326 -8.97 -5.83 -1.84
CA GLY A 326 -9.96 -6.45 -0.95
C GLY A 326 -10.90 -5.44 -0.30
N LEU A 327 -10.38 -4.27 0.11
CA LEU A 327 -11.20 -3.21 0.66
C LEU A 327 -12.16 -2.62 -0.39
N LYS A 328 -11.67 -2.38 -1.61
CA LYS A 328 -12.48 -1.86 -2.71
C LYS A 328 -13.68 -2.75 -2.98
N GLU A 329 -13.45 -4.06 -3.05
CA GLU A 329 -14.50 -5.05 -3.25
C GLU A 329 -15.53 -5.01 -2.11
N ALA A 330 -15.08 -5.00 -0.85
CA ALA A 330 -15.96 -4.89 0.31
C ALA A 330 -16.83 -3.63 0.28
N LEU A 331 -16.22 -2.45 0.10
CA LEU A 331 -16.94 -1.17 0.16
C LEU A 331 -17.87 -0.98 -1.04
N THR A 332 -17.46 -1.42 -2.23
CA THR A 332 -18.31 -1.35 -3.42
C THR A 332 -19.59 -2.17 -3.24
N ARG A 333 -19.52 -3.35 -2.62
CA ARG A 333 -20.69 -4.19 -2.31
C ARG A 333 -21.67 -3.56 -1.32
N VAL A 334 -21.20 -2.66 -0.47
CA VAL A 334 -22.06 -1.88 0.45
C VAL A 334 -22.82 -0.81 -0.33
N VAL A 335 -22.12 -0.10 -1.20
CA VAL A 335 -22.68 1.00 -2.01
C VAL A 335 -23.64 0.47 -3.08
N SER A 336 -23.30 -0.65 -3.72
CA SER A 336 -24.15 -1.29 -4.75
C SER A 336 -25.43 -1.91 -4.17
N GLY A 337 -25.50 -2.08 -2.84
CA GLY A 337 -26.64 -2.69 -2.16
C GLY A 337 -26.68 -4.21 -2.25
N GLU A 338 -25.64 -4.86 -2.78
CA GLU A 338 -25.50 -6.33 -2.80
C GLU A 338 -25.54 -6.93 -1.38
N SER A 339 -25.00 -6.21 -0.41
CA SER A 339 -25.00 -6.63 1.00
C SER A 339 -26.32 -6.33 1.72
N GLY A 340 -27.23 -5.57 1.10
CA GLY A 340 -28.49 -5.10 1.65
C GLY A 340 -28.70 -3.58 1.48
N PRO A 341 -29.92 -3.07 1.73
CA PRO A 341 -30.23 -1.65 1.61
C PRO A 341 -29.57 -0.86 2.76
N PHE A 342 -28.39 -0.30 2.51
CA PHE A 342 -27.68 0.56 3.47
C PHE A 342 -27.45 1.97 2.91
N TRP A 343 -26.92 2.07 1.69
CA TRP A 343 -26.49 3.33 1.12
C TRP A 343 -27.66 4.27 0.76
N ARG A 344 -27.54 5.53 1.18
CA ARG A 344 -28.56 6.56 0.94
C ARG A 344 -28.26 7.33 -0.33
N TRP A 345 -28.91 6.94 -1.42
CA TRP A 345 -28.76 7.59 -2.74
C TRP A 345 -29.53 8.89 -2.92
N HIS A 346 -30.36 9.28 -1.96
CA HIS A 346 -31.16 10.49 -2.01
C HIS A 346 -31.06 11.23 -0.67
N ALA A 347 -30.54 12.45 -0.72
CA ALA A 347 -30.55 13.39 0.39
C ALA A 347 -31.69 14.40 0.16
N GLY A 348 -32.75 14.33 0.97
CA GLY A 348 -33.87 15.27 0.93
C GLY A 348 -35.24 14.60 0.95
N PRO A 349 -36.31 15.41 1.08
CA PRO A 349 -37.69 14.92 1.02
C PRO A 349 -37.99 14.31 -0.35
N SER A 350 -38.93 13.37 -0.39
CA SER A 350 -39.43 12.83 -1.66
C SER A 350 -39.94 13.96 -2.55
N LEU A 351 -39.59 13.90 -3.84
CA LEU A 351 -40.08 14.85 -4.85
C LEU A 351 -41.60 15.00 -4.75
N THR A 352 -42.07 16.26 -4.71
CA THR A 352 -43.50 16.53 -4.88
C THR A 352 -43.95 16.10 -6.27
N GLU A 353 -45.24 15.84 -6.46
CA GLU A 353 -45.79 15.42 -7.76
C GLU A 353 -45.43 16.43 -8.88
N ARG A 354 -45.47 17.72 -8.57
CA ARG A 354 -45.08 18.80 -9.48
C ARG A 354 -43.59 18.77 -9.84
N GLU A 355 -42.72 18.49 -8.88
CA GLU A 355 -41.28 18.36 -9.12
C GLU A 355 -40.96 17.09 -9.90
N ALA A 356 -41.65 15.97 -9.62
CA ALA A 356 -41.53 14.73 -10.37
C ALA A 356 -41.93 14.92 -11.84
N GLN A 357 -43.04 15.64 -12.10
CA GLN A 357 -43.47 15.98 -13.47
C GLN A 357 -42.47 16.91 -14.18
N ARG A 358 -41.95 17.93 -13.50
CA ARG A 358 -40.90 18.81 -14.05
C ARG A 358 -39.62 18.03 -14.35
N ARG A 359 -39.21 17.17 -13.44
CA ARG A 359 -38.04 16.30 -13.60
C ARG A 359 -38.21 15.40 -14.81
N ALA A 360 -39.36 14.74 -14.96
CA ALA A 360 -39.66 13.93 -16.12
C ALA A 360 -39.66 14.74 -17.43
N TYR A 361 -40.20 15.97 -17.43
CA TYR A 361 -40.13 16.86 -18.60
C TYR A 361 -38.70 17.22 -19.01
N TYR A 362 -37.86 17.66 -18.07
CA TYR A 362 -36.48 18.08 -18.36
C TYR A 362 -35.55 16.91 -18.68
N LEU A 363 -35.80 15.75 -18.08
CA LEU A 363 -34.97 14.56 -18.23
C LEU A 363 -35.47 13.60 -19.32
N GLY A 364 -36.62 13.87 -19.94
CA GLY A 364 -37.23 12.99 -20.93
C GLY A 364 -37.67 11.63 -20.37
N GLU A 365 -37.93 11.52 -19.07
CA GLU A 365 -38.47 10.30 -18.46
C GLU A 365 -39.94 10.15 -18.87
N SER A 366 -40.34 8.98 -19.40
CA SER A 366 -41.72 8.75 -19.83
C SER A 366 -42.66 8.65 -18.63
N ILE A 367 -43.62 9.56 -18.53
CA ILE A 367 -44.77 9.47 -17.61
C ILE A 367 -45.83 8.65 -18.36
N THR A 368 -46.05 7.38 -17.99
CA THR A 368 -47.02 6.56 -18.72
C THR A 368 -48.45 7.07 -18.49
N GLY A 369 -49.09 7.42 -19.61
CA GLY A 369 -50.47 7.91 -19.75
C GLY A 369 -50.79 8.36 -21.18
N GLU A 370 -49.77 8.66 -22.00
CA GLU A 370 -49.92 8.95 -23.43
C GLU A 370 -49.10 7.98 -24.31
N PRO A 371 -49.56 7.69 -25.55
CA PRO A 371 -48.79 6.91 -26.50
C PRO A 371 -47.54 7.68 -26.94
N GLU A 372 -46.41 6.96 -27.06
CA GLU A 372 -45.13 7.49 -27.51
C GLU A 372 -45.24 8.28 -28.82
N VAL A 373 -45.15 9.61 -28.74
CA VAL A 373 -44.71 10.42 -29.86
C VAL A 373 -43.24 10.71 -29.63
N ALA A 374 -42.39 9.84 -30.16
CA ALA A 374 -40.94 10.02 -30.23
C ALA A 374 -40.62 11.44 -30.76
N ARG A 375 -40.20 12.34 -29.87
CA ARG A 375 -39.66 13.64 -30.27
C ARG A 375 -38.20 13.43 -30.66
N HIS A 376 -37.99 13.03 -31.92
CA HIS A 376 -36.69 13.16 -32.56
C HIS A 376 -36.28 14.64 -32.53
N PHE A 377 -35.32 14.98 -31.66
CA PHE A 377 -34.52 16.19 -31.83
C PHE A 377 -33.66 16.03 -33.08
N THR A 378 -34.21 16.42 -34.23
CA THR A 378 -33.42 16.73 -35.41
C THR A 378 -33.36 18.24 -35.53
N ALA A 379 -32.16 18.79 -35.37
CA ALA A 379 -31.90 20.18 -35.72
C ALA A 379 -32.10 20.34 -37.24
N ARG A 380 -33.15 21.03 -37.68
CA ARG A 380 -33.27 21.45 -39.08
C ARG A 380 -33.96 22.81 -39.22
N LYS A 381 -33.13 23.77 -39.63
CA LYS A 381 -33.36 24.94 -40.49
C LYS A 381 -34.77 25.53 -40.56
N ILE A 382 -34.85 26.78 -40.12
CA ILE A 382 -35.84 27.80 -40.48
C ILE A 382 -36.03 27.84 -42.00
N THR A 383 -37.27 27.65 -42.46
CA THR A 383 -37.86 28.38 -43.59
C THR A 383 -39.36 28.49 -43.37
N ASP A 384 -39.85 29.72 -43.47
CA ASP A 384 -41.27 30.10 -43.45
C ASP A 384 -42.09 29.31 -44.48
N ASP A 385 -43.29 28.86 -44.13
CA ASP A 385 -44.54 29.34 -44.75
C ASP A 385 -45.79 28.77 -44.03
N GLU A 386 -46.87 29.53 -44.10
CA GLU A 386 -48.14 29.40 -43.41
C GLU A 386 -48.90 28.09 -43.68
N SER A 387 -49.49 27.50 -42.63
CA SER A 387 -50.78 26.79 -42.68
C SER A 387 -51.35 26.48 -41.29
N LYS A 388 -52.08 27.46 -40.75
CA LYS A 388 -53.37 27.36 -40.02
C LYS A 388 -53.67 26.13 -39.15
N SER A 389 -53.74 26.43 -37.85
CA SER A 389 -54.88 26.19 -36.95
C SER A 389 -55.33 24.74 -36.68
N ARG A 390 -54.91 24.19 -35.53
CA ARG A 390 -55.80 23.62 -34.49
C ARG A 390 -54.95 23.00 -33.36
N ALA A 391 -54.67 23.79 -32.33
CA ALA A 391 -54.33 23.26 -31.01
C ALA A 391 -54.81 24.28 -29.97
N ARG A 392 -56.13 24.33 -29.77
CA ARG A 392 -56.71 24.91 -28.57
C ARG A 392 -56.29 24.04 -27.39
N GLU A 393 -55.64 24.68 -26.42
CA GLU A 393 -55.89 24.54 -24.99
C GLU A 393 -56.37 23.15 -24.53
N ARG A 394 -55.43 22.33 -24.05
CA ARG A 394 -55.74 21.41 -22.95
C ARG A 394 -54.59 21.46 -21.96
N GLY A 395 -54.76 22.30 -20.94
CA GLY A 395 -53.99 22.17 -19.71
C GLY A 395 -54.27 20.79 -19.12
N VAL A 396 -53.21 20.07 -18.80
CA VAL A 396 -53.28 18.76 -18.14
C VAL A 396 -53.54 18.98 -16.66
N SER A 397 -54.43 18.19 -16.07
CA SER A 397 -54.77 18.23 -14.65
C SER A 397 -53.57 17.81 -13.79
N LEU A 398 -53.37 18.53 -12.68
CA LEU A 398 -52.26 18.37 -11.74
C LEU A 398 -52.40 17.14 -10.80
N ASP A 399 -53.47 16.34 -10.93
CA ASP A 399 -53.86 15.29 -9.95
C ASP A 399 -53.73 13.83 -10.48
N ALA A 400 -52.80 13.54 -11.39
CA ALA A 400 -52.67 12.20 -11.98
C ALA A 400 -51.61 11.36 -11.23
N PRO A 401 -52.00 10.28 -10.50
CA PRO A 401 -51.10 9.58 -9.60
C PRO A 401 -49.91 8.96 -10.35
N VAL A 402 -48.70 9.42 -10.01
CA VAL A 402 -47.42 8.94 -10.53
C VAL A 402 -47.13 7.53 -10.00
N ARG A 403 -47.01 6.54 -10.89
CA ARG A 403 -46.41 5.25 -10.58
C ARG A 403 -45.11 5.09 -11.38
N THR A 404 -43.99 5.06 -10.67
CA THR A 404 -42.64 4.94 -11.25
C THR A 404 -42.36 3.48 -11.63
N ILE A 405 -42.07 3.22 -12.92
CA ILE A 405 -41.71 1.88 -13.41
C ILE A 405 -40.22 1.59 -13.16
N GLN A 406 -39.96 0.36 -12.74
CA GLN A 406 -38.65 -0.29 -12.59
C GLN A 406 -38.08 -0.68 -13.97
N ALA A 407 -37.03 0.02 -14.42
CA ALA A 407 -35.92 -0.39 -15.29
C ALA A 407 -35.41 0.82 -16.09
N GLY A 408 -34.13 1.19 -15.93
CA GLY A 408 -33.48 2.24 -16.74
C GLY A 408 -33.82 3.69 -16.38
N THR A 409 -34.01 4.02 -15.10
CA THR A 409 -34.19 5.42 -14.67
C THR A 409 -32.86 6.16 -14.66
N ILE A 410 -32.86 7.48 -14.87
CA ILE A 410 -31.63 8.30 -14.77
C ILE A 410 -31.00 8.20 -13.37
N VAL A 411 -31.81 7.90 -12.36
CA VAL A 411 -31.32 7.56 -11.02
C VAL A 411 -30.45 6.31 -11.04
N ALA A 412 -30.86 5.24 -11.72
CA ALA A 412 -30.04 4.04 -11.84
C ALA A 412 -28.71 4.34 -12.57
N HIS A 413 -28.76 5.10 -13.69
CA HIS A 413 -27.54 5.51 -14.39
C HIS A 413 -26.62 6.34 -13.50
N ARG A 414 -27.14 7.26 -12.68
CA ARG A 414 -26.33 8.05 -11.74
C ARG A 414 -25.67 7.17 -10.67
N ARG A 415 -26.37 6.14 -10.20
CA ARG A 415 -25.82 5.17 -9.23
C ARG A 415 -24.70 4.36 -9.86
N ASP A 416 -24.94 3.83 -11.06
CA ASP A 416 -23.96 3.03 -11.79
C ASP A 416 -22.73 3.87 -12.17
N ASP A 417 -22.92 5.12 -12.58
CA ASP A 417 -21.83 6.08 -12.84
C ASP A 417 -21.02 6.40 -11.58
N TYR A 418 -21.69 6.61 -10.43
CA TYR A 418 -20.99 6.77 -9.16
C TYR A 418 -20.19 5.54 -8.77
N ILE A 419 -20.79 4.35 -8.83
CA ILE A 419 -20.11 3.09 -8.48
C ILE A 419 -18.92 2.84 -9.41
N GLY A 420 -19.09 3.09 -10.70
CA GLY A 420 -18.06 2.83 -11.70
C GLY A 420 -16.89 3.81 -11.65
N ASN A 421 -17.16 5.09 -11.41
CA ASN A 421 -16.17 6.16 -11.55
C ASN A 421 -15.70 6.78 -10.23
N PHE A 422 -16.58 6.93 -9.23
CA PHE A 422 -16.32 7.76 -8.04
C PHE A 422 -16.18 6.98 -6.74
N CYS A 423 -16.89 5.85 -6.60
CA CYS A 423 -16.86 5.01 -5.41
C CYS A 423 -15.44 4.45 -5.20
N VAL A 424 -14.81 4.83 -4.08
CA VAL A 424 -13.45 4.41 -3.68
C VAL A 424 -12.44 4.46 -4.83
N ALA A 425 -12.49 5.57 -5.57
CA ALA A 425 -11.85 5.70 -6.87
C ALA A 425 -10.31 5.62 -6.79
N ALA A 426 -9.69 6.00 -5.67
CA ALA A 426 -8.24 5.87 -5.50
C ALA A 426 -7.79 4.42 -5.28
N LEU A 427 -8.68 3.52 -4.86
CA LEU A 427 -8.34 2.11 -4.67
C LEU A 427 -8.21 1.41 -6.03
N PRO A 428 -7.12 0.66 -6.29
CA PRO A 428 -6.98 -0.15 -7.49
C PRO A 428 -8.00 -1.29 -7.50
N SER A 429 -8.48 -1.65 -8.70
CA SER A 429 -9.39 -2.79 -8.88
C SER A 429 -8.63 -4.13 -9.02
N ARG A 430 -7.37 -4.08 -9.47
CA ARG A 430 -6.50 -5.25 -9.61
C ARG A 430 -5.09 -4.92 -9.12
N VAL A 431 -4.31 -5.94 -8.79
CA VAL A 431 -2.96 -5.79 -8.24
C VAL A 431 -1.98 -5.16 -9.24
N ASP A 432 -2.24 -5.33 -10.53
CA ASP A 432 -1.46 -4.87 -11.68
C ASP A 432 -1.90 -3.50 -12.23
N THR A 433 -3.00 -2.93 -11.72
CA THR A 433 -3.53 -1.63 -12.17
C THR A 433 -3.39 -0.61 -11.05
N LEU A 434 -2.66 0.47 -11.30
CA LEU A 434 -2.71 1.64 -10.43
C LEU A 434 -3.65 2.70 -11.00
N ASN A 435 -4.62 3.11 -10.19
CA ASN A 435 -5.49 4.26 -10.50
C ASN A 435 -4.77 5.61 -10.35
N ASN A 436 -3.47 5.68 -10.61
CA ASN A 436 -2.65 6.89 -10.39
C ASN A 436 -3.06 8.07 -11.27
N GLY A 437 -3.51 7.81 -12.50
CA GLY A 437 -3.93 8.84 -13.45
C GLY A 437 -5.25 9.55 -13.12
N LEU A 438 -5.96 9.15 -12.05
CA LEU A 438 -7.26 9.72 -11.70
C LEU A 438 -7.13 11.14 -11.09
N TYR A 439 -6.09 11.41 -10.30
CA TYR A 439 -5.93 12.72 -9.64
C TYR A 439 -4.74 13.54 -10.12
N ALA A 440 -4.01 13.05 -11.13
CA ALA A 440 -2.90 13.74 -11.77
C ALA A 440 -3.32 15.16 -12.22
N ASP A 441 -2.47 16.16 -11.95
CA ASP A 441 -2.73 17.57 -12.31
C ASP A 441 -2.78 17.73 -13.83
N GLU A 442 -3.40 18.81 -14.34
CA GLU A 442 -3.45 19.10 -15.78
C GLU A 442 -2.03 19.35 -16.32
N GLY A 443 -1.31 18.28 -16.65
CA GLY A 443 0.09 18.31 -17.07
C GLY A 443 0.79 16.95 -17.03
N GLU A 444 0.28 15.99 -16.27
CA GLU A 444 0.78 14.60 -16.24
C GLU A 444 -0.11 13.73 -17.15
N GLN A 445 0.28 13.60 -18.42
CA GLN A 445 -0.32 12.58 -19.29
C GLN A 445 0.09 11.18 -18.79
N PRO A 446 -0.84 10.22 -18.70
CA PRO A 446 -0.47 8.82 -18.52
C PRO A 446 0.48 8.43 -19.67
N GLN A 447 1.67 7.95 -19.35
CA GLN A 447 2.49 7.29 -20.37
C GLN A 447 1.78 5.98 -20.73
N ASP A 448 1.48 5.80 -22.02
CA ASP A 448 0.86 4.61 -22.59
C ASP A 448 1.55 3.34 -22.07
N SER A 449 0.89 2.62 -21.17
CA SER A 449 1.24 1.24 -20.89
C SER A 449 0.58 0.38 -21.95
N ASN A 450 1.36 -0.05 -22.94
CA ASN A 450 0.96 -1.10 -23.89
C ASN A 450 0.50 -2.33 -23.10
N ASP A 451 -0.80 -2.61 -23.16
CA ASP A 451 -1.44 -3.76 -22.54
C ASP A 451 -1.20 -4.98 -23.43
N GLU A 452 -0.03 -5.62 -23.29
CA GLU A 452 0.19 -6.96 -23.82
C GLU A 452 -0.47 -7.98 -22.88
N GLY A 453 -1.67 -8.41 -23.29
CA GLY A 453 -2.46 -9.41 -22.58
C GLY A 453 -1.74 -10.75 -22.45
N GLY A 454 -1.42 -11.12 -21.22
CA GLY A 454 -1.04 -12.49 -20.85
C GLY A 454 -2.26 -13.23 -20.31
N ASP A 455 -2.78 -14.18 -21.10
CA ASP A 455 -3.70 -15.21 -20.65
C ASP A 455 -3.05 -16.01 -19.51
N ASP A 456 -3.67 -16.01 -18.33
CA ASP A 456 -3.52 -17.09 -17.36
C ASP A 456 -4.82 -17.21 -16.54
N ASP A 457 -5.34 -18.43 -16.57
CA ASP A 457 -6.55 -18.96 -15.95
C ASP A 457 -6.33 -19.19 -14.45
N ASP A 458 -6.95 -18.37 -13.60
CA ASP A 458 -7.19 -18.69 -12.19
C ASP A 458 -8.63 -18.37 -11.76
N GLY A 459 -9.43 -19.44 -11.68
CA GLY A 459 -10.86 -19.45 -11.39
C GLY A 459 -11.27 -18.81 -10.06
N TYR A 460 -11.47 -17.49 -10.11
CA TYR A 460 -12.33 -16.74 -9.20
C TYR A 460 -13.59 -16.29 -9.95
N ASP A 461 -14.74 -16.47 -9.30
CA ASP A 461 -16.10 -16.25 -9.83
C ASP A 461 -16.26 -14.87 -10.49
N ASP A 462 -16.32 -14.88 -11.82
CA ASP A 462 -16.29 -13.71 -12.70
C ASP A 462 -17.68 -13.03 -12.80
N ARG A 463 -18.15 -12.50 -11.67
CA ARG A 463 -19.38 -11.68 -11.61
C ARG A 463 -19.12 -10.16 -11.60
N ALA A 464 -17.87 -9.73 -11.48
CA ALA A 464 -17.52 -8.29 -11.44
C ALA A 464 -17.23 -7.66 -12.82
N SER A 465 -17.09 -8.46 -13.89
CA SER A 465 -16.56 -7.97 -15.17
C SER A 465 -17.61 -7.61 -16.24
N ARG A 466 -18.92 -7.67 -15.93
CA ARG A 466 -20.00 -7.53 -16.94
C ARG A 466 -20.51 -6.11 -17.17
N TRP A 467 -19.65 -5.09 -17.23
CA TRP A 467 -20.08 -3.73 -17.64
C TRP A 467 -19.06 -2.94 -18.47
N VAL A 468 -18.00 -3.57 -18.98
CA VAL A 468 -17.07 -2.92 -19.93
C VAL A 468 -17.24 -3.55 -21.31
N THR A 469 -18.34 -3.23 -21.99
CA THR A 469 -18.44 -3.43 -23.43
C THR A 469 -18.93 -2.16 -24.09
N GLY A 470 -18.00 -1.41 -24.68
CA GLY A 470 -18.30 -0.20 -25.44
C GLY A 470 -17.07 0.59 -25.88
N GLY A 471 -16.28 0.03 -26.81
CA GLY A 471 -15.49 0.77 -27.80
C GLY A 471 -14.38 1.73 -27.33
N GLY A 472 -13.13 1.27 -27.43
CA GLY A 472 -11.94 2.00 -27.93
C GLY A 472 -11.86 3.53 -27.81
N ASN A 473 -12.18 4.11 -26.66
CA ASN A 473 -11.92 5.52 -26.37
C ASN A 473 -11.30 5.60 -24.98
N GLU A 474 -10.20 6.33 -24.87
CA GLU A 474 -9.51 6.64 -23.61
C GLU A 474 -10.53 6.96 -22.51
N LYS A 475 -10.39 6.33 -21.34
CA LYS A 475 -11.27 6.62 -20.19
C LYS A 475 -11.23 8.13 -19.93
N PRO A 476 -12.39 8.82 -19.92
CA PRO A 476 -12.41 10.27 -19.72
C PRO A 476 -11.80 10.60 -18.35
N ASN A 477 -10.98 11.65 -18.28
CA ASN A 477 -10.37 12.12 -17.04
C ASN A 477 -11.46 12.33 -15.97
N ILE A 478 -11.33 11.66 -14.82
CA ILE A 478 -12.35 11.69 -13.75
C ILE A 478 -12.69 13.12 -13.30
N LYS A 479 -11.74 14.06 -13.33
CA LYS A 479 -11.97 15.46 -12.95
C LYS A 479 -12.92 16.12 -13.94
N GLN A 480 -12.74 15.84 -15.23
CA GLN A 480 -13.64 16.32 -16.27
C GLN A 480 -15.03 15.68 -16.14
N VAL A 481 -15.09 14.38 -15.83
CA VAL A 481 -16.37 13.70 -15.56
C VAL A 481 -17.06 14.35 -14.35
N LEU A 482 -16.36 14.54 -13.24
CA LEU A 482 -16.88 15.19 -12.03
C LEU A 482 -17.41 16.59 -12.30
N LEU A 483 -16.62 17.44 -12.99
CA LEU A 483 -17.02 18.80 -13.31
C LEU A 483 -18.26 18.84 -14.22
N ARG A 484 -18.35 17.94 -15.21
CA ARG A 484 -19.52 17.81 -16.07
C ARG A 484 -20.75 17.32 -15.30
N THR A 485 -20.58 16.34 -14.42
CA THR A 485 -21.64 15.82 -13.56
C THR A 485 -22.15 16.91 -12.62
N LEU A 486 -21.26 17.65 -11.95
CA LEU A 486 -21.62 18.78 -11.09
C LEU A 486 -22.35 19.88 -11.85
N ALA A 487 -21.85 20.29 -13.02
CA ALA A 487 -22.52 21.30 -13.85
C ALA A 487 -23.93 20.85 -14.25
N THR A 488 -24.09 19.58 -14.63
CA THR A 488 -25.39 18.99 -14.98
C THR A 488 -26.34 18.98 -13.80
N GLU A 489 -25.89 18.55 -12.61
CA GLU A 489 -26.72 18.57 -11.40
C GLU A 489 -27.14 19.98 -11.01
N VAL A 490 -26.22 20.97 -11.09
CA VAL A 490 -26.56 22.37 -10.81
C VAL A 490 -27.65 22.88 -11.75
N MET A 491 -27.54 22.60 -13.06
CA MET A 491 -28.56 23.00 -14.04
C MET A 491 -29.92 22.34 -13.75
N VAL A 492 -29.92 21.04 -13.40
CA VAL A 492 -31.15 20.31 -13.05
C VAL A 492 -31.78 20.88 -11.78
N GLN A 493 -31.00 21.10 -10.73
CA GLN A 493 -31.49 21.63 -9.45
C GLN A 493 -32.03 23.06 -9.59
N GLN A 494 -31.36 23.90 -10.39
CA GLN A 494 -31.86 25.23 -10.74
C GLN A 494 -33.19 25.17 -11.52
N ALA A 495 -33.33 24.24 -12.46
CA ALA A 495 -34.57 24.09 -13.22
C ALA A 495 -35.74 23.57 -12.35
N LEU A 496 -35.46 22.69 -11.38
CA LEU A 496 -36.47 22.09 -10.51
C LEU A 496 -36.88 23.01 -9.36
N HIS A 497 -35.91 23.52 -8.61
CA HIS A 497 -36.13 24.23 -7.34
C HIS A 497 -35.74 25.71 -7.39
N GLY A 498 -35.20 26.20 -8.51
CA GLY A 498 -34.80 27.60 -8.68
C GLY A 498 -33.50 28.01 -7.97
N GLN A 499 -32.85 27.07 -7.29
CA GLN A 499 -31.64 27.32 -6.52
C GLN A 499 -30.74 26.07 -6.52
N ALA A 500 -29.44 26.29 -6.44
CA ALA A 500 -28.43 25.25 -6.28
C ALA A 500 -27.22 25.84 -5.56
N ALA A 501 -26.61 25.06 -4.68
CA ALA A 501 -25.37 25.41 -3.99
C ALA A 501 -24.39 24.26 -4.13
N VAL A 502 -23.12 24.58 -4.39
CA VAL A 502 -22.01 23.62 -4.40
C VAL A 502 -21.15 23.90 -3.19
N VAL A 503 -20.89 22.88 -2.38
CA VAL A 503 -20.01 22.97 -1.21
C VAL A 503 -18.70 22.28 -1.56
N GLN A 504 -17.60 23.02 -1.42
CA GLN A 504 -16.25 22.46 -1.53
C GLN A 504 -15.60 22.49 -0.14
N SER A 505 -15.15 21.32 0.31
CA SER A 505 -14.40 21.16 1.54
C SER A 505 -12.94 20.85 1.22
N ASP A 506 -12.01 21.56 1.86
CA ASP A 506 -10.57 21.31 1.74
C ASP A 506 -10.02 20.84 3.10
N LEU A 507 -9.47 19.63 3.12
CA LEU A 507 -8.89 19.03 4.32
C LEU A 507 -7.40 19.35 4.38
N LYS A 508 -7.06 20.36 5.17
CA LYS A 508 -5.67 20.80 5.35
C LYS A 508 -4.80 19.63 5.85
N TRP A 509 -3.80 19.26 5.04
CA TRP A 509 -2.78 18.27 5.38
C TRP A 509 -3.34 16.88 5.71
N PHE A 510 -4.45 16.49 5.09
CA PHE A 510 -5.18 15.24 5.36
C PHE A 510 -4.26 14.05 5.64
N GLY A 511 -3.34 13.72 4.73
CA GLY A 511 -2.42 12.58 4.92
C GLY A 511 -1.50 12.69 6.14
N ALA A 512 -1.00 13.88 6.47
CA ALA A 512 -0.09 14.07 7.61
C ALA A 512 -0.83 14.28 8.94
N SER A 513 -2.09 14.71 8.92
CA SER A 513 -2.83 15.12 10.11
C SER A 513 -3.62 14.00 10.79
N LEU A 514 -3.90 12.89 10.11
CA LEU A 514 -4.72 11.80 10.64
C LEU A 514 -4.10 11.19 11.91
N SER A 515 -4.91 11.07 12.98
CA SER A 515 -4.49 10.38 14.20
C SER A 515 -4.30 8.89 13.95
N HIS A 516 -3.19 8.33 14.43
CA HIS A 516 -2.96 6.88 14.41
C HIS A 516 -4.04 6.13 15.19
N THR A 517 -4.49 6.66 16.33
CA THR A 517 -5.58 6.05 17.11
C THR A 517 -6.86 5.96 16.28
N SER A 518 -7.24 7.03 15.58
CA SER A 518 -8.40 7.02 14.69
C SER A 518 -8.25 6.03 13.54
N ILE A 519 -7.07 5.97 12.91
CA ILE A 519 -6.79 5.02 11.82
C ILE A 519 -7.00 3.58 12.30
N PHE A 520 -6.37 3.20 13.41
CA PHE A 520 -6.46 1.82 13.92
C PHE A 520 -7.85 1.48 14.44
N ALA A 521 -8.56 2.43 15.08
CA ALA A 521 -9.94 2.25 15.50
C ALA A 521 -10.84 1.93 14.29
N VAL A 522 -10.75 2.71 13.21
CA VAL A 522 -11.53 2.49 11.99
C VAL A 522 -11.14 1.16 11.32
N MET A 523 -9.85 0.82 11.23
CA MET A 523 -9.42 -0.47 10.68
C MET A 523 -9.99 -1.65 11.48
N ARG A 524 -9.91 -1.63 12.81
CA ARG A 524 -10.51 -2.66 13.65
C ARG A 524 -12.02 -2.72 13.50
N PHE A 525 -12.67 -1.55 13.44
CA PHE A 525 -14.11 -1.46 13.25
C PHE A 525 -14.58 -2.16 11.96
N PHE A 526 -13.82 -2.06 10.87
CA PHE A 526 -14.13 -2.74 9.61
C PHE A 526 -13.64 -4.19 9.52
N GLY A 527 -13.06 -4.74 10.58
CA GLY A 527 -12.72 -6.17 10.67
C GLY A 527 -11.33 -6.55 10.16
N PHE A 528 -10.40 -5.58 10.06
CA PHE A 528 -9.00 -5.91 9.79
C PHE A 528 -8.42 -6.72 10.96
N PRO A 529 -7.70 -7.82 10.70
CA PRO A 529 -7.13 -8.66 11.76
C PRO A 529 -5.94 -7.97 12.45
N GLU A 530 -5.75 -8.26 13.74
CA GLU A 530 -4.79 -7.50 14.57
C GLU A 530 -3.33 -7.65 14.12
N ASN A 531 -2.96 -8.77 13.50
CA ASN A 531 -1.63 -8.96 12.91
C ASN A 531 -1.37 -7.99 11.75
N LEU A 532 -2.38 -7.75 10.89
CA LEU A 532 -2.30 -6.77 9.81
C LEU A 532 -2.32 -5.34 10.36
N VAL A 533 -3.14 -5.07 11.38
CA VAL A 533 -3.15 -3.77 12.08
C VAL A 533 -1.78 -3.49 12.73
N ALA A 534 -1.15 -4.50 13.34
CA ALA A 534 0.19 -4.39 13.92
C ALA A 534 1.26 -4.13 12.85
N PHE A 535 1.17 -4.76 11.68
CA PHE A 535 2.03 -4.44 10.54
C PHE A 535 1.86 -2.98 10.11
N TYR A 536 0.63 -2.52 9.87
CA TYR A 536 0.37 -1.13 9.50
C TYR A 536 0.80 -0.15 10.58
N ARG A 537 0.69 -0.51 11.86
CA ARG A 537 1.23 0.29 12.96
C ARG A 537 2.72 0.53 12.80
N LYS A 538 3.51 -0.51 12.51
CA LYS A 538 4.96 -0.36 12.26
C LYS A 538 5.25 0.48 11.01
N VAL A 539 4.47 0.32 9.94
CA VAL A 539 4.58 1.15 8.73
C VAL A 539 4.28 2.62 9.05
N LEU A 540 3.23 2.89 9.83
CA LEU A 540 2.81 4.24 10.22
C LEU A 540 3.71 4.85 11.29
N GLU A 541 4.34 4.08 12.17
CA GLU A 541 5.27 4.54 13.19
C GLU A 541 6.72 4.46 12.71
N ALA A 542 6.97 4.82 11.45
CA ALA A 542 8.31 4.79 10.86
C ALA A 542 9.29 5.70 11.63
N PRO A 543 10.52 5.25 11.89
CA PRO A 543 11.58 6.10 12.43
C PRO A 543 12.09 7.00 11.30
N LEU A 544 11.79 8.29 11.37
CA LEU A 544 12.11 9.27 10.33
C LEU A 544 13.33 10.11 10.71
N ASN A 545 14.13 10.44 9.71
CA ASN A 545 15.21 11.39 9.81
C ASN A 545 15.02 12.50 8.79
N LEU A 546 14.68 13.68 9.30
CA LEU A 546 14.64 14.90 8.51
C LEU A 546 16.06 15.46 8.51
N SER A 547 16.76 15.32 7.39
CA SER A 547 18.04 15.97 7.24
C SER A 547 17.85 17.49 7.44
N PRO A 548 18.73 18.17 8.20
CA PRO A 548 18.73 19.62 8.20
C PRO A 548 19.16 20.04 6.80
N SER A 549 18.20 20.55 6.02
CA SER A 549 18.54 21.37 4.86
C SER A 549 19.44 22.50 5.36
N SER A 550 20.70 22.48 4.94
CA SER A 550 21.74 23.52 5.02
C SER A 550 21.59 24.57 6.13
N ASP A 551 22.56 24.60 7.05
CA ASP A 551 22.89 25.74 7.94
C ASP A 551 21.86 26.13 9.02
N SER A 552 21.30 25.15 9.72
CA SER A 552 20.85 25.40 11.09
C SER A 552 21.81 24.76 12.07
N HIS A 553 22.41 25.58 12.94
CA HIS A 553 23.20 25.20 14.09
C HIS A 553 22.44 24.23 15.01
N ARG A 554 22.40 22.93 14.68
CA ARG A 554 22.12 21.85 15.63
C ARG A 554 23.45 21.38 16.16
N ALA A 555 23.62 21.56 17.47
CA ALA A 555 24.82 21.14 18.20
C ALA A 555 25.13 19.66 17.92
N ALA A 556 26.43 19.37 17.84
CA ALA A 556 27.06 18.11 17.49
C ALA A 556 26.79 16.91 18.42
N ASN A 557 25.54 16.67 18.83
CA ASN A 557 25.13 15.50 19.59
C ASN A 557 23.96 14.80 18.86
N GLU A 558 24.33 13.88 17.97
CA GLU A 558 23.57 12.79 17.34
C GLU A 558 22.17 13.11 16.75
N PRO A 559 21.99 13.11 15.41
CA PRO A 559 20.67 13.17 14.78
C PRO A 559 19.92 11.85 15.02
N ARG A 560 19.27 11.71 16.18
CA ARG A 560 18.48 10.50 16.47
C ARG A 560 17.19 10.49 15.67
N PRO A 561 16.86 9.38 15.00
CA PRO A 561 15.63 9.26 14.25
C PRO A 561 14.42 9.40 15.18
N ARG A 562 13.41 10.11 14.71
CA ARG A 562 12.18 10.37 15.46
C ARG A 562 11.06 9.52 14.89
N VAL A 563 10.35 8.83 15.78
CA VAL A 563 9.20 8.01 15.39
C VAL A 563 8.03 8.90 15.01
N ARG A 564 7.45 8.69 13.82
CA ARG A 564 6.20 9.34 13.41
C ARG A 564 5.07 8.99 14.39
N ARG A 565 4.35 10.00 14.88
CA ARG A 565 3.27 9.86 15.87
C ARG A 565 1.87 10.10 15.29
N ARG A 566 1.77 10.65 14.08
CA ARG A 566 0.51 10.76 13.33
C ARG A 566 0.76 10.88 11.83
N GLY A 567 -0.30 10.66 11.06
CA GLY A 567 -0.28 10.69 9.60
C GLY A 567 0.24 9.42 8.96
N MET A 568 0.21 9.41 7.63
CA MET A 568 0.54 8.29 6.75
C MET A 568 1.65 8.67 5.77
N PRO A 569 2.44 7.69 5.26
CA PRO A 569 3.47 7.98 4.28
C PRO A 569 2.79 8.33 2.95
N MET A 570 3.11 9.51 2.40
CA MET A 570 2.44 10.02 1.21
C MET A 570 2.71 9.16 -0.04
N ALA A 571 1.70 9.12 -0.91
CA ALA A 571 1.55 8.42 -2.18
C ALA A 571 1.92 6.92 -2.21
N ARG A 572 1.98 6.27 -1.05
CA ARG A 572 2.10 4.81 -0.96
C ARG A 572 0.73 4.14 -0.94
N ALA A 573 0.70 2.84 -1.25
CA ALA A 573 -0.53 2.05 -1.17
C ALA A 573 -1.26 2.13 0.19
N PRO A 574 -0.58 2.16 1.36
CA PRO A 574 -1.23 2.40 2.64
C PRO A 574 -1.97 3.74 2.73
N GLU A 575 -1.48 4.79 2.07
CA GLU A 575 -2.17 6.09 2.04
C GLU A 575 -3.53 5.97 1.37
N LYS A 576 -3.59 5.27 0.23
CA LYS A 576 -4.83 5.04 -0.50
C LYS A 576 -5.81 4.20 0.31
N LEU A 577 -5.31 3.12 0.91
CA LEU A 577 -6.11 2.23 1.76
C LEU A 577 -6.78 3.00 2.90
N ILE A 578 -5.97 3.69 3.71
CA ILE A 578 -6.42 4.36 4.92
C ILE A 578 -7.22 5.62 4.57
N GLY A 579 -6.76 6.38 3.58
CA GLY A 579 -7.43 7.59 3.11
C GLY A 579 -8.85 7.30 2.64
N GLU A 580 -9.03 6.32 1.77
CA GLU A 580 -10.35 5.91 1.27
C GLU A 580 -11.21 5.29 2.38
N LEU A 581 -10.62 4.52 3.30
CA LEU A 581 -11.36 3.98 4.44
C LEU A 581 -11.93 5.08 5.35
N VAL A 582 -11.14 6.11 5.65
CA VAL A 582 -11.59 7.25 6.48
C VAL A 582 -12.58 8.13 5.73
N LEU A 583 -12.34 8.42 4.44
CA LEU A 583 -13.27 9.18 3.62
C LEU A 583 -14.60 8.45 3.42
N PHE A 584 -14.58 7.12 3.30
CA PHE A 584 -15.80 6.31 3.24
C PHE A 584 -16.67 6.47 4.50
N VAL A 585 -16.04 6.58 5.68
CA VAL A 585 -16.78 6.91 6.91
C VAL A 585 -17.43 8.28 6.84
N MET A 586 -16.76 9.26 6.24
CA MET A 586 -17.34 10.59 6.03
C MET A 586 -18.50 10.55 5.02
N ASP A 587 -18.43 9.72 3.99
CA ASP A 587 -19.52 9.56 3.02
C ASP A 587 -20.75 8.85 3.61
N MET A 588 -20.56 8.04 4.67
CA MET A 588 -21.67 7.42 5.42
C MET A 588 -22.39 8.39 6.36
N ALA A 589 -21.71 9.46 6.79
CA ALA A 589 -22.22 10.43 7.76
C ALA A 589 -23.21 11.40 7.13
#